data_AF-A0A822AQF2-F1
#
_entry.id   AF-A0A822AQF2-F1
#
_cell.length_a   1.000
_cell.length_b   1.000
_cell.length_c   1.000
_cell.angle_alpha   90.00
_cell.angle_beta   90.00
_cell.angle_gamma   90.00
#
_symmetry.space_group_name_H-M   'P 1'
#
loop_
_entity.id
_entity.type
_entity.pdbx_description
1 polymer ?
#
loop_
_entity_poly.entity_id
_entity_poly.type
_entity_poly.pdbx_seq_one_letter_code
_entity_poly.pdbx_strand_id
1 'polypeptide(L)' 'MGDKLPADCRFITCDNLKVNTSELTGESIPVSATVQCTSVNFMETKNIEFYSSMVEQGTSEIIINR' A
#
# COMPACT_ATOMS: atom_id res chain seq x y z
N MET A 1 4.77 15.87 -0.38
CA MET A 1 5.17 15.18 -1.62
C MET A 1 5.46 13.75 -1.18
N GLY A 2 4.55 12.83 -1.50
CA GLY A 2 4.67 11.42 -1.19
C GLY A 2 5.21 10.64 -2.39
N ASP A 3 5.73 9.45 -2.14
CA ASP A 3 6.23 8.58 -3.20
C ASP A 3 5.09 7.75 -3.78
N LYS A 4 5.02 7.69 -5.11
CA LYS A 4 4.10 6.80 -5.81
C LYS A 4 4.73 5.42 -5.89
N LEU A 5 3.93 4.37 -5.67
CA LEU A 5 4.43 3.02 -5.84
C LEU A 5 4.82 2.77 -7.31
N PRO A 6 5.98 2.16 -7.57
CA PRO A 6 6.48 1.95 -8.93
C PRO A 6 5.75 0.83 -9.66
N ALA A 7 5.09 -0.06 -8.92
CA ALA A 7 4.51 -1.31 -9.40
C ALA A 7 3.57 -1.91 -8.34
N ASP A 8 2.85 -2.95 -8.72
CA ASP A 8 2.13 -3.80 -7.76
C ASP A 8 3.13 -4.49 -6.84
N CYS A 9 2.93 -4.38 -5.53
CA CYS A 9 3.93 -4.83 -4.57
C CYS A 9 3.30 -5.41 -3.31
N ARG A 10 4.12 -6.15 -2.56
CA ARG A 10 3.79 -6.65 -1.24
C ARG A 10 4.75 -6.06 -0.21
N PHE A 11 4.21 -5.53 0.89
CA PHE A 11 5.02 -5.02 1.99
C PHE A 11 5.73 -6.15 2.75
N ILE A 12 7.02 -5.96 3.00
CA ILE A 12 7.83 -6.83 3.86
C ILE A 12 8.22 -6.15 5.17
N THR A 13 8.22 -4.82 5.20
CA THR A 13 8.32 -4.00 6.42
C THR A 13 7.36 -2.82 6.33
N CYS A 14 6.84 -2.36 7.47
CA CYS A 14 6.01 -1.15 7.55
C CYS A 14 6.36 -0.38 8.82
N ASP A 15 6.96 0.80 8.68
CA ASP A 15 7.20 1.72 9.79
C ASP A 15 6.27 2.93 9.66
N ASN A 16 5.22 2.97 10.50
CA ASN A 16 4.18 4.00 10.49
C ASN A 16 3.61 4.30 9.09
N LEU A 17 3.50 3.25 8.25
CA LEU A 17 3.17 3.35 6.84
C LEU A 17 1.68 3.62 6.64
N LYS A 18 1.36 4.70 5.92
CA LYS A 18 0.01 4.99 5.43
C LYS A 18 0.03 5.22 3.93
N VAL A 19 -0.89 4.56 3.26
CA VAL A 19 -1.01 4.55 1.81
C VAL A 19 -2.37 5.10 1.42
N ASN A 20 -2.39 5.97 0.42
CA ASN A 20 -3.59 6.52 -0.18
C ASN A 20 -3.88 5.76 -1.49
N THR A 21 -5.03 5.12 -1.54
CA THR A 21 -5.51 4.31 -2.68
C THR A 21 -6.66 4.98 -3.42
N SER A 22 -6.79 6.30 -3.33
CA SER A 22 -7.89 7.07 -3.94
C SER A 22 -8.02 6.89 -5.45
N GLU A 23 -6.91 6.63 -6.16
CA GLU A 23 -6.97 6.30 -7.59
C GLU A 23 -7.69 4.96 -7.86
N LEU A 24 -7.66 4.02 -6.90
CA LEU A 24 -8.28 2.71 -7.01
C LEU A 24 -9.71 2.68 -6.44
N THR A 25 -9.91 3.28 -5.25
CA THR A 25 -11.18 3.17 -4.50
C THR A 25 -12.06 4.41 -4.61
N GLY A 26 -11.51 5.55 -5.05
CA GLY A 26 -12.17 6.86 -4.99
C GLY A 26 -12.19 7.49 -3.60
N GLU A 27 -11.63 6.82 -2.59
CA GLU A 27 -11.58 7.31 -1.21
C GLU A 27 -10.23 7.97 -0.91
N SER A 28 -10.23 9.28 -0.62
CA SER A 28 -9.02 10.04 -0.30
C SER A 28 -8.58 9.91 1.17
N ILE A 29 -8.87 8.79 1.81
CA ILE A 29 -8.53 8.53 3.21
C ILE A 29 -7.33 7.57 3.25
N PRO A 30 -6.15 8.01 3.72
CA PRO A 30 -4.99 7.13 3.85
C PRO A 30 -5.25 5.99 4.83
N VAL A 31 -4.92 4.77 4.42
CA VAL A 31 -5.11 3.55 5.21
C VAL A 31 -3.75 3.09 5.75
N SER A 32 -3.74 2.60 6.99
CA SER A 32 -2.53 2.00 7.58
C SER A 32 -2.24 0.65 6.94
N ALA A 33 -1.03 0.50 6.41
CA ALA A 33 -0.55 -0.75 5.83
C ALA A 33 0.06 -1.67 6.90
N THR A 34 0.17 -2.96 6.59
CA THR A 34 0.80 -3.96 7.47
C THR A 34 1.49 -5.03 6.62
N VAL A 35 2.39 -5.80 7.21
CA VAL A 35 3.01 -6.97 6.54
C VAL A 35 2.09 -8.20 6.56
N GLN A 36 1.11 -8.21 7.47
CA GLN A 36 0.19 -9.34 7.66
C GLN A 36 -0.94 -9.35 6.63
N CYS A 37 -1.30 -10.54 6.16
CA CYS A 37 -2.48 -10.72 5.33
C CYS A 37 -3.74 -10.46 6.15
N THR A 38 -4.56 -9.48 5.77
CA THR A 38 -5.76 -9.10 6.51
C THR A 38 -7.06 -9.53 5.83
N SER A 39 -6.99 -9.91 4.55
CA SER A 39 -8.14 -10.44 3.79
C SER A 39 -7.65 -11.48 2.80
N VAL A 40 -8.51 -12.45 2.49
CA VAL A 40 -8.26 -13.42 1.40
C VAL A 40 -8.38 -12.73 0.03
N ASN A 41 -9.18 -11.67 -0.05
CA ASN A 41 -9.27 -10.83 -1.24
C ASN A 41 -8.02 -9.94 -1.34
N PHE A 42 -7.23 -10.14 -2.39
CA PHE A 42 -5.99 -9.38 -2.61
C PHE A 42 -6.22 -7.89 -2.82
N MET A 43 -7.43 -7.46 -3.19
CA MET A 43 -7.79 -6.04 -3.31
C MET A 43 -8.09 -5.37 -1.96
N GLU A 44 -8.35 -6.14 -0.92
CA GLU A 44 -8.73 -5.63 0.41
C GLU A 44 -7.65 -5.85 1.49
N THR A 45 -6.65 -6.67 1.19
CA THR A 45 -5.58 -6.95 2.14
C THR A 45 -4.63 -5.77 2.27
N LYS A 46 -4.26 -5.41 3.49
CA LYS A 46 -3.43 -4.23 3.79
C LYS A 46 -1.93 -4.46 3.62
N ASN A 47 -1.54 -5.62 3.11
CA ASN A 47 -0.15 -5.99 2.85
C ASN A 47 0.21 -6.06 1.36
N ILE A 48 -0.74 -5.78 0.48
CA ILE A 48 -0.54 -5.66 -0.96
C ILE A 48 -1.05 -4.29 -1.36
N GLU A 49 -0.27 -3.61 -2.20
CA GLU A 49 -0.66 -2.34 -2.79
C GLU A 49 -0.39 -2.35 -4.27
N PHE A 50 -1.18 -1.58 -5.00
CA PHE A 50 -1.18 -1.58 -6.45
C PHE A 50 -0.44 -0.36 -6.99
N TYR A 51 0.04 -0.49 -8.22
CA TYR A 51 0.43 0.67 -9.01
C TYR A 51 -0.70 1.71 -8.96
N SER A 52 -0.33 2.99 -8.82
CA SER A 52 -1.21 4.13 -8.55
C SER A 52 -1.33 4.57 -7.09
N SER A 53 -1.12 3.69 -6.12
CA SER A 53 -1.17 4.07 -4.71
C SER A 53 -0.01 5.01 -4.31
N MET A 54 -0.29 5.91 -3.36
CA MET A 54 0.67 6.93 -2.89
C MET A 54 1.01 6.73 -1.41
N VAL A 55 2.30 6.75 -1.08
CA VAL A 55 2.77 6.73 0.31
C VAL A 55 2.65 8.14 0.89
N GLU A 56 1.76 8.31 1.87
CA GLU A 56 1.52 9.59 2.55
C GLU A 56 2.38 9.75 3.80
N GLN A 57 2.69 8.64 4.47
CA GLN A 57 3.45 8.64 5.72
C GLN A 57 4.22 7.33 5.86
N GLY A 58 5.39 7.40 6.50
CA GLY A 58 6.15 6.24 6.93
C GLY A 58 7.11 5.71 5.86
N THR A 59 7.72 4.57 6.15
CA THR A 59 8.65 3.89 5.26
C THR A 59 8.37 2.39 5.21
N SER A 60 8.72 1.77 4.10
CA SER A 60 8.53 0.33 3.90
C SER A 60 9.52 -0.22 2.89
N GLU A 61 9.93 -1.45 3.11
CA GLU A 61 10.54 -2.28 2.08
C GLU A 61 9.44 -3.12 1.43
N ILE A 62 9.56 -3.33 0.12
CA ILE A 62 8.57 -4.02 -0.70
C ILE A 62 9.22 -5.08 -1.58
N ILE A 63 8.44 -6.12 -1.90
CA ILE A 63 8.74 -7.04 -3.01
C ILE A 63 7.81 -6.67 -4.18
N ILE A 64 8.40 -6.39 -5.34
CA ILE A 64 7.66 -6.09 -6.57
C ILE A 64 7.14 -7.39 -7.17
N ASN A 65 5.84 -7.43 -7.49
CA ASN A 65 5.18 -8.62 -8.04
C ASN A 65 5.06 -8.59 -9.57
N ARG A 66 5.17 -7.42 -10.23
CA ARG A 66 5.19 -7.29 -11.69
C ARG A 66 5.67 -5.94 -12.16
#